data_AF-A0A7Y3FP07-F1
#
_entry.id   AF-A0A7Y3FP07-F1
#
_cell.length_a   1.000
_cell.length_b   1.000
_cell.length_c   1.000
_cell.angle_alpha   90.00
_cell.angle_beta   90.00
_cell.angle_gamma   90.00
#
_symmetry.space_group_name_H-M   'P 1'
#
loop_
_entity.id
_entity.type
_entity.pdbx_description
1 polymer ?
#
loop_
_entity_poly.entity_id
_entity_poly.type
_entity_poly.pdbx_seq_one_letter_code
_entity_poly.pdbx_strand_id
1 'polypeptide(L)'
;MVRRAELQSGGFPAEYGGRVSSVLTVETDVGDGVPSVDAGISLLASRVAVDGGLPEGVTDALGLRNTRWRVSARRSYFDVLFKPFVDFPYHLTDLQGAFEGWTKGGNRFQITAYSGRDVLDLTNVDPDDLPLQLKWTWGNDAVGGTWTHPLGGGGSLDLRASFSRFDSDFGFPEFGDTEFSTVVSQGSFGADLELRPGSTTRWKSGLVGNRLAYEYLFETG
;
A
#
# COMPACT_ATOMS: atom_id res chain seq x y z
N MET A 1 -3.88 7.35 6.45
CA MET A 1 -3.58 6.06 7.12
C MET A 1 -2.09 5.85 7.42
N VAL A 2 -1.21 6.82 7.13
CA VAL A 2 0.23 6.70 7.47
C VAL A 2 0.44 7.16 8.91
N ARG A 3 1.01 6.31 9.76
CA ARG A 3 1.42 6.67 11.12
C ARG A 3 2.77 7.36 11.13
N ARG A 4 3.71 6.84 10.34
CA ARG A 4 5.09 7.34 10.26
C ARG A 4 5.64 7.11 8.86
N ALA A 5 6.34 8.11 8.34
CA ALA A 5 7.14 8.00 7.13
C ALA A 5 8.55 8.47 7.47
N GLU A 6 9.55 7.62 7.24
CA GLU A 6 10.94 7.90 7.57
C GLU A 6 11.80 7.70 6.33
N LEU A 7 12.50 8.76 5.91
CA LEU A 7 13.43 8.73 4.79
C LEU A 7 14.86 8.67 5.31
N GLN A 8 15.55 7.59 4.99
CA GLN A 8 16.99 7.43 5.23
C GLN A 8 17.72 7.62 3.90
N SER A 9 18.47 8.71 3.77
CA SER A 9 19.19 9.08 2.53
C SER A 9 20.53 8.38 2.34
N GLY A 10 21.00 7.62 3.34
CA GLY A 10 22.24 6.84 3.31
C GLY A 10 22.59 6.28 4.70
N GLY A 11 23.57 5.36 4.77
CA GLY A 11 24.04 4.79 6.05
C GLY A 11 23.01 3.94 6.79
N PHE A 12 21.98 3.46 6.10
CA PHE A 12 20.94 2.61 6.67
C PHE A 12 21.49 1.22 7.04
N PRO A 13 20.94 0.58 8.09
CA PRO A 13 21.43 -0.70 8.57
C PRO A 13 21.24 -1.83 7.55
N ALA A 14 22.01 -2.91 7.71
CA ALA A 14 22.03 -4.06 6.80
C ALA A 14 20.67 -4.75 6.61
N GLU A 15 19.72 -4.56 7.53
CA GLU A 15 18.32 -5.01 7.41
C GLU A 15 17.57 -4.41 6.22
N TYR A 16 18.07 -3.31 5.64
CA TYR A 16 17.57 -2.74 4.39
C TYR A 16 18.37 -3.13 3.14
N GLY A 17 19.20 -4.17 3.24
CA GLY A 17 20.08 -4.66 2.17
C GLY A 17 19.38 -4.87 0.82
N GLY A 18 20.15 -4.74 -0.27
CA GLY A 18 19.63 -4.75 -1.65
C GLY A 18 19.15 -3.39 -2.15
N ARG A 19 19.10 -2.37 -1.28
CA ARG A 19 18.83 -0.97 -1.64
C ARG A 19 20.14 -0.19 -1.74
N VAL A 20 20.26 0.67 -2.75
CA VAL A 20 21.56 1.29 -3.14
C VAL A 20 21.68 2.78 -2.82
N SER A 21 20.56 3.46 -2.53
CA SER A 21 20.53 4.92 -2.38
C SER A 21 19.83 5.35 -1.11
N SER A 22 18.49 5.30 -1.09
CA SER A 22 17.68 5.72 0.05
C SER A 22 16.59 4.71 0.36
N VAL A 23 16.11 4.74 1.60
CA VAL A 23 15.03 3.88 2.08
C VAL A 23 13.94 4.78 2.63
N LEU A 24 12.74 4.66 2.09
CA LEU A 24 11.54 5.23 2.69
C LEU A 24 10.78 4.12 3.41
N THR A 25 10.73 4.20 4.73
CA THR A 25 9.93 3.29 5.56
C THR A 25 8.61 3.98 5.87
N VAL A 26 7.51 3.36 5.43
CA VAL A 26 6.16 3.82 5.73
C VAL A 26 5.51 2.82 6.68
N GLU A 27 4.98 3.32 7.79
CA GLU A 27 4.26 2.52 8.75
C GLU A 27 2.78 2.90 8.74
N THR A 28 1.94 1.91 8.52
CA THR A 28 0.49 2.07 8.55
C THR A 28 -0.01 2.25 9.97
N ASP A 29 -0.98 3.14 10.14
CA ASP A 29 -1.72 3.30 11.38
C ASP A 29 -2.94 2.37 11.38
N VAL A 30 -3.03 1.47 12.36
CA VAL A 30 -4.12 0.50 12.50
C VAL A 30 -5.10 0.90 13.61
N GLY A 31 -4.86 2.05 14.28
CA GLY A 31 -5.65 2.51 15.41
C GLY A 31 -5.30 1.76 16.71
N ASP A 32 -6.09 2.00 17.76
CA ASP A 32 -5.89 1.43 19.09
C ASP A 32 -6.82 0.24 19.41
N GLY A 33 -7.82 0.00 18.55
CA GLY A 33 -8.84 -1.05 18.71
C GLY A 33 -10.18 -0.54 19.24
N VAL A 34 -10.29 0.76 19.55
CA VAL A 34 -11.57 1.39 19.89
C VAL A 34 -12.28 1.81 18.61
N PRO A 35 -13.58 1.51 18.44
CA PRO A 35 -14.33 1.95 17.27
C PRO A 35 -14.24 3.46 17.08
N SER A 36 -13.68 3.90 15.96
CA SER A 36 -13.53 5.31 15.64
C SER A 36 -13.72 5.57 14.15
N VAL A 37 -14.13 6.79 13.83
CA VAL A 37 -14.33 7.26 12.45
C VAL A 37 -13.63 8.59 12.31
N ASP A 38 -12.71 8.68 11.35
CA ASP A 38 -12.01 9.89 10.96
C ASP A 38 -12.41 10.26 9.53
N ALA A 39 -13.09 11.37 9.33
CA ALA A 39 -13.47 11.86 8.02
C ALA A 39 -12.97 13.30 7.82
N GLY A 40 -12.55 13.62 6.61
CA GLY A 40 -12.06 14.94 6.27
C GLY A 40 -12.37 15.29 4.82
N ILE A 41 -12.86 16.51 4.61
CA ILE A 41 -13.04 17.09 3.29
C ILE A 41 -12.09 18.29 3.20
N SER A 42 -11.32 18.34 2.12
CA SER A 42 -10.42 19.45 1.79
C SER A 42 -10.75 19.94 0.38
N LEU A 43 -10.15 21.06 -0.01
CA LEU A 43 -10.27 21.58 -1.38
C LEU A 43 -9.85 20.55 -2.45
N LEU A 44 -8.85 19.72 -2.13
CA LEU A 44 -8.23 18.81 -3.09
C LEU A 44 -8.78 17.39 -3.05
N ALA A 45 -9.38 16.97 -1.93
CA ALA A 45 -9.81 15.59 -1.72
C ALA A 45 -10.75 15.42 -0.53
N SER A 46 -11.54 14.35 -0.55
CA SER A 46 -12.19 13.78 0.63
C SER A 46 -11.52 12.48 1.04
N ARG A 47 -11.54 12.21 2.34
CA ARG A 47 -11.07 10.96 2.94
C ARG A 47 -11.98 10.53 4.07
N VAL A 48 -12.12 9.23 4.24
CA VAL A 48 -12.77 8.61 5.39
C VAL A 48 -11.93 7.42 5.83
N ALA A 49 -11.81 7.24 7.13
CA ALA A 49 -11.20 6.10 7.76
C ALA A 49 -12.10 5.63 8.90
N VAL A 50 -12.20 4.31 9.05
CA VAL A 50 -12.91 3.66 10.14
C VAL A 50 -11.96 2.65 10.74
N ASP A 51 -11.87 2.61 12.05
CA ASP A 51 -11.07 1.64 12.78
C ASP A 51 -11.78 1.11 14.01
N GLY A 52 -11.24 0.02 14.55
CA GLY A 52 -11.75 -0.61 15.76
C GLY A 52 -11.11 -1.98 15.98
N GLY A 53 -11.67 -2.73 16.93
CA GLY A 53 -11.37 -4.14 17.16
C GLY A 53 -12.47 -5.04 16.62
N LEU A 54 -12.20 -6.34 16.49
CA LEU A 54 -13.25 -7.33 16.25
C LEU A 54 -14.02 -7.61 17.54
N PRO A 55 -15.32 -7.97 17.47
CA PRO A 55 -16.07 -8.43 18.63
C PRO A 55 -15.38 -9.60 19.34
N GLU A 56 -15.53 -9.71 20.66
CA GLU A 56 -14.85 -10.74 21.47
C GLU A 56 -15.12 -12.16 20.97
N GLY A 57 -16.37 -12.50 20.66
CA GLY A 57 -16.72 -13.82 20.14
C GLY A 57 -16.04 -14.18 18.82
N VAL A 58 -15.83 -13.21 17.93
CA VAL A 58 -15.09 -13.41 16.66
C VAL A 58 -13.59 -13.52 16.95
N THR A 59 -13.08 -12.64 17.82
CA THR A 59 -11.68 -12.64 18.25
C THR A 59 -11.28 -14.00 18.85
N ASP A 60 -12.09 -14.54 19.76
CA ASP A 60 -11.87 -15.86 20.38
C ASP A 60 -12.02 -17.01 19.38
N ALA A 61 -13.00 -16.95 18.47
CA ALA A 61 -13.17 -17.97 17.42
C ALA A 61 -11.95 -18.05 16.48
N LEU A 62 -11.27 -16.92 16.25
CA LEU A 62 -10.03 -16.84 15.48
C LEU A 62 -8.77 -17.20 16.30
N GLY A 63 -8.91 -17.56 17.58
CA GLY A 63 -7.79 -17.86 18.48
C GLY A 63 -6.94 -16.64 18.85
N LEU A 64 -7.49 -15.44 18.62
CA LEU A 64 -6.86 -14.17 18.92
C LEU A 64 -7.29 -13.72 20.33
N ARG A 65 -6.47 -12.86 20.93
CA ARG A 65 -6.69 -12.23 22.23
C ARG A 65 -7.08 -10.76 22.06
N ASN A 66 -6.48 -10.10 21.07
CA ASN A 66 -6.74 -8.71 20.77
C ASN A 66 -6.63 -8.52 19.26
N THR A 67 -7.44 -7.63 18.72
CA THR A 67 -7.44 -7.28 17.31
C THR A 67 -7.62 -5.79 17.13
N ARG A 68 -7.02 -5.27 16.06
CA ARG A 68 -7.14 -3.88 15.62
C ARG A 68 -7.24 -3.90 14.13
N TRP A 69 -8.08 -3.07 13.57
CA TRP A 69 -8.19 -2.90 12.14
C TRP A 69 -8.50 -1.46 11.81
N ARG A 70 -8.05 -1.04 10.64
CA ARG A 70 -8.43 0.23 10.04
C ARG A 70 -8.64 0.04 8.55
N VAL A 71 -9.68 0.65 8.02
CA VAL A 71 -9.93 0.76 6.58
C VAL A 71 -10.10 2.24 6.25
N SER A 72 -9.52 2.69 5.15
CA SER A 72 -9.67 4.06 4.68
C SER A 72 -9.88 4.14 3.17
N ALA A 73 -10.65 5.13 2.76
CA ALA A 73 -10.88 5.49 1.38
C ALA A 73 -10.59 6.98 1.17
N ARG A 74 -10.04 7.36 0.02
CA ARG A 74 -9.82 8.76 -0.37
C ARG A 74 -10.08 8.94 -1.87
N ARG A 75 -10.64 10.11 -2.22
CA ARG A 75 -10.92 10.54 -3.59
C ARG A 75 -10.52 12.01 -3.76
N SER A 76 -9.72 12.34 -4.78
CA SER A 76 -9.36 13.73 -5.09
C SER A 76 -10.43 14.47 -5.90
N TYR A 77 -10.27 15.78 -6.11
CA TYR A 77 -11.23 16.58 -6.87
C TYR A 77 -10.56 17.44 -7.94
N PHE A 78 -9.40 17.03 -8.46
CA PHE A 78 -8.68 17.82 -9.46
C PHE A 78 -9.52 18.02 -10.74
N ASP A 79 -10.24 16.97 -11.15
CA ASP A 79 -11.25 16.96 -12.22
C ASP A 79 -12.32 18.04 -12.06
N VAL A 80 -12.81 18.27 -10.85
CA VAL A 80 -13.85 19.26 -10.58
C VAL A 80 -13.26 20.65 -10.35
N LEU A 81 -12.13 20.73 -9.64
CA LEU A 81 -11.52 21.98 -9.19
C LEU A 81 -10.89 22.77 -10.34
N PHE A 82 -10.23 22.08 -11.28
CA PHE A 82 -9.54 22.74 -12.38
C PHE A 82 -10.44 23.09 -13.55
N LYS A 83 -11.59 22.41 -13.69
CA LYS A 83 -12.55 22.60 -14.79
C LYS A 83 -12.85 24.06 -15.18
N PRO A 84 -12.98 25.04 -14.25
CA PRO A 84 -13.21 26.44 -14.61
C PRO A 84 -12.02 27.15 -15.27
N PHE A 85 -10.81 26.61 -15.13
CA PHE A 85 -9.56 27.20 -15.62
C PHE A 85 -9.02 26.42 -16.82
N VAL A 86 -9.04 25.08 -16.73
CA VAL A 86 -8.57 24.12 -17.73
C VAL A 86 -9.39 22.84 -17.58
N ASP A 87 -9.88 22.27 -18.67
CA ASP A 87 -10.52 20.95 -18.61
C ASP A 87 -9.47 19.86 -18.37
N PHE A 88 -9.23 19.57 -17.09
CA PHE A 88 -8.23 18.61 -16.62
C PHE A 88 -8.91 17.52 -15.79
N PRO A 89 -9.57 16.54 -16.44
CA PRO A 89 -10.31 15.44 -15.81
C PRO A 89 -9.37 14.38 -15.20
N TYR A 90 -8.47 14.83 -14.33
CA TYR A 90 -7.58 13.98 -13.56
C TYR A 90 -8.15 13.73 -12.17
N HIS A 91 -8.05 12.49 -11.72
CA HIS A 91 -8.60 12.14 -10.44
C HIS A 91 -7.98 10.86 -9.87
N LEU A 92 -7.80 10.81 -8.55
CA LEU A 92 -7.20 9.69 -7.85
C LEU A 92 -8.19 9.12 -6.83
N THR A 93 -8.15 7.81 -6.67
CA THR A 93 -8.92 7.05 -5.69
C THR A 93 -8.00 6.05 -5.03
N ASP A 94 -7.96 6.03 -3.70
CA ASP A 94 -7.24 5.00 -2.96
C ASP A 94 -8.09 4.37 -1.87
N LEU A 95 -7.87 3.07 -1.71
CA LEU A 95 -8.42 2.22 -0.66
C LEU A 95 -7.24 1.58 0.08
N GLN A 96 -7.28 1.63 1.40
CA GLN A 96 -6.23 1.08 2.24
C GLN A 96 -6.86 0.33 3.40
N GLY A 97 -6.33 -0.84 3.72
CA GLY A 97 -6.80 -1.69 4.80
C GLY A 97 -5.62 -2.22 5.61
N ALA A 98 -5.78 -2.29 6.91
CA ALA A 98 -4.79 -2.87 7.79
C ALA A 98 -5.49 -3.61 8.94
N PHE A 99 -4.90 -4.71 9.33
CA PHE A 99 -5.36 -5.55 10.42
C PHE A 99 -4.15 -5.99 11.24
N GLU A 100 -4.28 -5.96 12.56
CA GLU A 100 -3.34 -6.55 13.50
C GLU A 100 -4.08 -7.44 14.50
N GLY A 101 -3.51 -8.59 14.82
CA GLY A 101 -4.06 -9.51 15.81
C GLY A 101 -2.96 -10.13 16.65
N TRP A 102 -3.24 -10.38 17.93
CA TRP A 102 -2.33 -11.07 18.84
C TRP A 102 -2.96 -12.36 19.32
N THR A 103 -2.24 -13.48 19.29
CA THR A 103 -2.71 -14.73 19.88
C THR A 103 -2.48 -14.74 21.40
N LYS A 104 -3.16 -15.65 22.09
CA LYS A 104 -2.93 -15.89 23.54
C LYS A 104 -1.48 -16.32 23.84
N GLY A 105 -0.82 -16.98 22.88
CA GLY A 105 0.61 -17.35 22.97
C GLY A 105 1.60 -16.24 22.61
N GLY A 106 1.13 -15.00 22.39
CA GLY A 106 1.98 -13.84 22.12
C GLY A 106 2.40 -13.64 20.66
N ASN A 107 1.96 -14.50 19.75
CA ASN A 107 2.21 -14.29 18.32
C ASN A 107 1.45 -13.05 17.85
N ARG A 108 2.01 -12.30 16.91
CA ARG A 108 1.34 -11.17 16.26
C ARG A 108 1.19 -11.45 14.77
N PHE A 109 0.02 -11.14 14.23
CA PHE A 109 -0.26 -11.12 12.81
C PHE A 109 -0.51 -9.68 12.40
N GLN A 110 0.05 -9.26 11.29
CA GLN A 110 -0.23 -7.97 10.65
C GLN A 110 -0.54 -8.24 9.18
N ILE A 111 -1.61 -7.64 8.66
CA ILE A 111 -1.99 -7.71 7.25
C ILE A 111 -2.26 -6.29 6.79
N THR A 112 -1.75 -5.93 5.63
CA THR A 112 -2.01 -4.64 4.99
C THR A 112 -2.40 -4.87 3.54
N ALA A 113 -3.39 -4.14 3.06
CA ALA A 113 -3.79 -4.09 1.67
C ALA A 113 -3.91 -2.63 1.22
N TYR A 114 -3.58 -2.38 -0.04
CA TYR A 114 -3.66 -1.08 -0.68
C TYR A 114 -4.13 -1.29 -2.11
N SER A 115 -5.02 -0.41 -2.58
CA SER A 115 -5.40 -0.30 -3.98
C SER A 115 -5.51 1.17 -4.32
N GLY A 116 -4.76 1.61 -5.32
CA GLY A 116 -4.76 2.98 -5.81
C GLY A 116 -5.04 3.00 -7.29
N ARG A 117 -5.91 3.91 -7.72
CA ARG A 117 -6.23 4.17 -9.12
C ARG A 117 -6.18 5.66 -9.40
N ASP A 118 -5.48 5.99 -10.46
CA ASP A 118 -5.38 7.33 -11.02
C ASP A 118 -5.91 7.28 -12.45
N VAL A 119 -6.74 8.26 -12.79
CA VAL A 119 -7.39 8.36 -14.10
C VAL A 119 -7.20 9.77 -14.62
N LEU A 120 -6.64 9.88 -15.81
CA LEU A 120 -6.60 11.09 -16.62
C LEU A 120 -7.30 10.78 -17.95
N ASP A 121 -8.49 11.34 -18.15
CA ASP A 121 -9.32 11.04 -19.32
C ASP A 121 -9.56 12.28 -20.18
N LEU A 122 -8.63 12.58 -21.08
CA LEU A 122 -8.69 13.72 -21.99
C LEU A 122 -9.59 13.47 -23.22
N THR A 123 -10.29 12.34 -23.29
CA THR A 123 -11.12 11.99 -24.47
C THR A 123 -12.34 12.88 -24.65
N ASN A 124 -12.77 13.56 -23.58
CA ASN A 124 -13.96 14.43 -23.58
C ASN A 124 -13.60 15.92 -23.51
N VAL A 125 -12.32 16.28 -23.62
CA VAL A 125 -11.85 17.68 -23.67
C VAL A 125 -12.16 18.25 -25.05
N ASP A 126 -12.50 19.54 -25.11
CA ASP A 126 -12.80 20.22 -26.38
C ASP A 126 -11.62 20.08 -27.37
N PRO A 127 -11.82 19.55 -28.58
CA PRO A 127 -10.77 19.42 -29.58
C PRO A 127 -10.10 20.75 -29.97
N ASP A 128 -10.81 21.88 -29.81
CA ASP A 128 -10.25 23.21 -30.06
C ASP A 128 -9.22 23.61 -28.97
N ASP A 129 -9.35 23.07 -27.76
CA ASP A 129 -8.44 23.29 -26.64
C ASP A 129 -7.31 22.24 -26.60
N LEU A 130 -7.62 20.97 -26.92
CA LEU A 130 -6.65 19.88 -26.91
C LEU A 130 -6.93 18.88 -28.04
N PRO A 131 -6.20 18.95 -29.16
CA PRO A 131 -6.45 18.14 -30.36
C PRO A 131 -5.99 16.68 -30.24
N LEU A 132 -5.69 16.20 -29.03
CA LEU A 132 -5.22 14.84 -28.77
C LEU A 132 -6.11 14.17 -27.74
N GLN A 133 -6.86 13.15 -28.16
CA GLN A 133 -7.60 12.30 -27.21
C GLN A 133 -6.66 11.27 -26.58
N LEU A 134 -6.49 11.36 -25.27
CA LEU A 134 -5.68 10.46 -24.47
C LEU A 134 -6.47 9.97 -23.26
N LYS A 135 -6.51 8.67 -23.06
CA LYS A 135 -6.93 8.07 -21.79
C LYS A 135 -5.73 7.42 -21.14
N TRP A 136 -5.33 7.93 -19.99
CA TRP A 136 -4.25 7.35 -19.20
C TRP A 136 -4.77 6.93 -17.84
N THR A 137 -4.64 5.65 -17.54
CA THR A 137 -4.92 5.11 -16.22
C THR A 137 -3.68 4.45 -15.67
N TRP A 138 -3.43 4.62 -14.38
CA TRP A 138 -2.42 3.85 -13.68
C TRP A 138 -2.89 3.49 -12.29
N GLY A 139 -2.27 2.46 -11.72
CA GLY A 139 -2.66 2.00 -10.41
C GLY A 139 -1.65 1.07 -9.78
N ASN A 140 -1.81 0.88 -8.47
CA ASN A 140 -1.04 -0.07 -7.72
C ASN A 140 -1.92 -0.77 -6.71
N ASP A 141 -1.94 -2.10 -6.79
CA ASP A 141 -2.48 -2.98 -5.78
C ASP A 141 -1.34 -3.62 -5.01
N ALA A 142 -1.45 -3.66 -3.69
CA ALA A 142 -0.47 -4.32 -2.84
C ALA A 142 -1.16 -5.03 -1.68
N VAL A 143 -0.66 -6.21 -1.33
CA VAL A 143 -1.05 -6.94 -0.13
C VAL A 143 0.20 -7.47 0.54
N GLY A 144 0.24 -7.38 1.86
CA GLY A 144 1.36 -7.82 2.67
C GLY A 144 0.89 -8.42 3.98
N GLY A 145 1.63 -9.40 4.47
CA GLY A 145 1.41 -10.06 5.73
C GLY A 145 2.72 -10.22 6.50
N THR A 146 2.67 -10.03 7.81
CA THR A 146 3.76 -10.34 8.73
C THR A 146 3.24 -11.20 9.86
N TRP A 147 3.92 -12.29 10.15
CA TRP A 147 3.75 -13.07 11.35
C TRP A 147 5.00 -12.94 12.22
N THR A 148 4.79 -12.49 13.46
CA THR A 148 5.84 -12.35 14.47
C THR A 148 5.62 -13.37 15.57
N HIS A 149 6.60 -14.25 15.77
CA HIS A 149 6.65 -15.18 16.88
C HIS A 149 7.65 -14.67 17.93
N PRO A 150 7.22 -14.35 19.16
CA PRO A 150 8.15 -14.00 20.23
C PRO A 150 8.95 -15.23 20.67
N LEU A 151 10.26 -15.05 20.85
CA LEU A 151 11.14 -16.11 21.32
C LEU A 151 11.39 -16.00 22.83
N GLY A 152 11.58 -17.15 23.48
CA GLY A 152 12.03 -17.20 24.87
C GLY A 152 13.33 -16.42 25.04
N GLY A 153 13.39 -15.52 26.02
CA GLY A 153 14.55 -14.64 26.25
C GLY A 153 14.46 -13.25 25.59
N GLY A 154 13.34 -12.89 24.96
CA GLY A 154 13.06 -11.50 24.54
C GLY A 154 13.45 -11.15 23.10
N GLY A 155 13.64 -12.15 22.24
CA GLY A 155 13.82 -12.01 20.78
C GLY A 155 12.53 -12.25 19.99
N SER A 156 12.63 -12.27 18.66
CA SER A 156 11.51 -12.55 17.75
C SER A 156 11.95 -13.27 16.48
N LEU A 157 11.03 -14.02 15.89
CA LEU A 157 11.09 -14.51 14.51
C LEU A 157 9.97 -13.82 13.73
N ASP A 158 10.32 -13.10 12.67
CA ASP A 158 9.38 -12.40 11.79
C ASP A 158 9.38 -13.07 10.42
N LEU A 159 8.23 -13.58 9.99
CA LEU A 159 8.02 -14.06 8.62
C LEU A 159 7.14 -13.08 7.87
N ARG A 160 7.55 -12.69 6.67
CA ARG A 160 6.89 -11.66 5.87
C ARG A 160 6.64 -12.18 4.47
N ALA A 161 5.47 -11.89 3.94
CA ALA A 161 5.14 -12.16 2.55
C ALA A 161 4.38 -10.96 1.99
N SER A 162 4.68 -10.58 0.76
CA SER A 162 3.95 -9.52 0.07
C SER A 162 3.85 -9.77 -1.42
N PHE A 163 2.82 -9.18 -2.01
CA PHE A 163 2.60 -9.12 -3.44
C PHE A 163 2.17 -7.70 -3.80
N SER A 164 2.71 -7.17 -4.89
CA SER A 164 2.22 -5.93 -5.50
C SER A 164 2.10 -6.07 -6.99
N ARG A 165 1.13 -5.36 -7.57
CA ARG A 165 0.90 -5.24 -9.01
C ARG A 165 0.69 -3.77 -9.30
N PHE A 166 1.60 -3.21 -10.10
CA PHE A 166 1.42 -1.91 -10.71
C PHE A 166 0.99 -2.13 -12.16
N ASP A 167 0.04 -1.32 -12.63
CA ASP A 167 -0.33 -1.27 -14.03
C ASP A 167 -0.48 0.17 -14.51
N SER A 168 -0.24 0.37 -15.80
CA SER A 168 -0.41 1.64 -16.49
C SER A 168 -0.85 1.38 -17.92
N ASP A 169 -1.99 1.96 -18.29
CA ASP A 169 -2.61 1.82 -19.59
C ASP A 169 -2.73 3.20 -20.25
N PHE A 170 -2.16 3.32 -21.45
CA PHE A 170 -2.22 4.52 -22.29
C PHE A 170 -3.02 4.20 -23.55
N GLY A 171 -4.22 4.75 -23.66
CA GLY A 171 -5.11 4.61 -24.80
C GLY A 171 -5.18 5.87 -25.65
N PHE A 172 -5.15 5.70 -26.96
CA PHE A 172 -5.20 6.74 -27.99
C PHE A 172 -6.32 6.45 -29.00
N PRO A 173 -7.57 6.84 -28.70
CA PRO A 173 -8.73 6.53 -29.55
C PRO A 173 -8.59 7.05 -30.99
N GLU A 174 -7.98 8.22 -31.16
CA GLU A 174 -7.78 8.85 -32.48
C GLU A 174 -6.77 8.12 -33.37
N PHE A 175 -6.03 7.14 -32.83
CA PHE A 175 -5.01 6.37 -33.53
C PHE A 175 -5.45 4.91 -33.71
N GLY A 176 -6.70 4.68 -34.09
CA GLY A 176 -7.24 3.33 -34.29
C GLY A 176 -7.29 2.54 -32.99
N ASP A 177 -7.81 3.18 -31.94
CA ASP A 177 -7.92 2.63 -30.58
C ASP A 177 -6.61 1.98 -30.09
N THR A 178 -5.48 2.65 -30.39
CA THR A 178 -4.15 2.17 -29.98
C THR A 178 -4.03 2.18 -28.46
N GLU A 179 -3.61 1.06 -27.87
CA GLU A 179 -3.42 0.91 -26.43
C GLU A 179 -2.01 0.37 -26.10
N PHE A 180 -1.37 1.00 -25.12
CA PHE A 180 -0.13 0.53 -24.51
C PHE A 180 -0.38 0.21 -23.04
N SER A 181 -0.23 -1.06 -22.66
CA SER A 181 -0.33 -1.48 -21.26
C SER A 181 1.02 -1.97 -20.75
N THR A 182 1.36 -1.55 -19.53
CA THR A 182 2.50 -2.06 -18.77
C THR A 182 2.00 -2.58 -17.44
N VAL A 183 2.39 -3.81 -17.12
CA VAL A 183 2.13 -4.42 -15.80
C VAL A 183 3.46 -4.84 -15.19
N VAL A 184 3.68 -4.44 -13.94
CA VAL A 184 4.81 -4.87 -13.12
C VAL A 184 4.27 -5.56 -11.89
N SER A 185 4.61 -6.82 -11.69
CA SER A 185 4.23 -7.56 -10.48
C SER A 185 5.45 -8.01 -9.69
N GLN A 186 5.38 -7.86 -8.38
CA GLN A 186 6.44 -8.24 -7.46
C GLN A 186 5.89 -9.11 -6.34
N GLY A 187 6.43 -10.32 -6.20
CA GLY A 187 6.26 -11.16 -5.03
C GLY A 187 7.50 -11.12 -4.16
N SER A 188 7.33 -11.00 -2.84
CA SER A 188 8.44 -10.98 -1.89
C SER A 188 8.16 -11.88 -0.70
N PHE A 189 9.19 -12.56 -0.22
CA PHE A 189 9.17 -13.32 1.02
C PHE A 189 10.39 -12.96 1.85
N GLY A 190 10.23 -12.83 3.16
CA GLY A 190 11.30 -12.50 4.09
C GLY A 190 11.18 -13.28 5.40
N ALA A 191 12.32 -13.57 6.00
CA ALA A 191 12.42 -14.14 7.33
C ALA A 191 13.52 -13.41 8.11
N ASP A 192 13.19 -12.87 9.28
CA ASP A 192 14.13 -12.17 10.15
C ASP A 192 14.11 -12.79 11.54
N LEU A 193 15.30 -12.94 12.13
CA LEU A 193 15.51 -13.48 13.46
C LEU A 193 16.22 -12.44 14.31
N GLU A 194 15.60 -12.01 15.41
CA GLU A 194 16.21 -11.22 16.48
C GLU A 194 16.43 -12.10 17.71
N LEU A 195 17.68 -12.20 18.17
CA LEU A 195 18.05 -12.87 19.41
C LEU A 195 18.60 -11.86 20.42
N ARG A 196 18.33 -12.11 21.71
CA ARG A 196 18.87 -11.32 22.82
C ARG A 196 19.60 -12.22 23.83
N PRO A 197 20.86 -12.61 23.56
CA PRO A 197 21.63 -13.49 24.44
C PRO A 197 21.92 -12.90 25.84
N GLY A 198 21.80 -11.59 26.00
CA GLY A 198 21.95 -10.88 27.27
C GLY A 198 21.15 -9.57 27.27
N SER A 199 21.18 -8.84 28.39
CA SER A 199 20.38 -7.61 28.56
C SER A 199 20.81 -6.44 27.66
N THR A 200 22.03 -6.46 27.14
CA THR A 200 22.60 -5.37 26.31
C THR A 200 22.93 -5.80 24.89
N THR A 201 22.94 -7.11 24.59
CA THR A 201 23.39 -7.64 23.30
C THR A 201 22.20 -8.09 22.47
N ARG A 202 22.14 -7.62 21.23
CA ARG A 202 21.12 -7.99 20.24
C ARG A 202 21.79 -8.47 18.97
N TRP A 203 21.38 -9.64 18.49
CA TRP A 203 21.78 -10.18 17.20
C TRP A 203 20.59 -10.19 16.26
N LYS A 204 20.80 -9.76 15.02
CA LYS A 204 19.80 -9.77 13.96
C LYS A 204 20.37 -10.46 12.74
N SER A 205 19.59 -11.34 12.13
CA SER A 205 19.90 -11.97 10.85
C SER A 205 18.63 -12.10 10.04
N GLY A 206 18.70 -11.90 8.72
CA GLY A 206 17.53 -11.98 7.87
C GLY A 206 17.84 -12.52 6.47
N LEU A 207 16.81 -13.04 5.82
CA LEU A 207 16.82 -13.52 4.44
C LEU A 207 15.60 -12.94 3.72
N VAL A 208 15.80 -12.49 2.49
CA VAL A 208 14.72 -11.97 1.62
C VAL A 208 14.88 -12.56 0.23
N GLY A 209 13.76 -13.03 -0.34
CA GLY A 209 13.64 -13.44 -1.73
C GLY A 209 12.60 -12.59 -2.44
N ASN A 210 12.95 -12.07 -3.62
CA ASN A 210 12.05 -11.26 -4.44
C ASN A 210 11.92 -11.89 -5.83
N ARG A 211 10.73 -11.85 -6.40
CA ARG A 211 10.45 -12.19 -7.80
C ARG A 211 9.73 -11.02 -8.44
N LEU A 212 10.26 -10.57 -9.57
CA LEU A 212 9.72 -9.46 -10.35
C LEU A 212 9.34 -9.98 -11.74
N ALA A 213 8.16 -9.61 -12.21
CA ALA A 213 7.66 -9.97 -13.54
C ALA A 213 7.09 -8.73 -14.23
N TYR A 214 7.26 -8.70 -15.55
CA TYR A 214 6.89 -7.58 -16.41
C TYR A 214 6.06 -8.12 -17.56
N GLU A 215 4.94 -7.46 -17.84
CA GLU A 215 4.13 -7.70 -19.03
C GLU A 215 3.96 -6.37 -19.75
N TYR A 216 4.17 -6.39 -21.06
CA TYR A 216 3.99 -5.24 -21.94
C TYR A 216 3.05 -5.68 -23.05
N LEU A 217 1.99 -4.90 -23.27
CA LEU A 217 1.01 -5.15 -24.31
C LEU A 217 0.90 -3.91 -25.19
N PHE A 218 0.77 -4.18 -26.49
CA PHE A 218 0.49 -3.19 -27.51
C PHE A 218 -0.61 -3.74 -28.39
N GLU A 219 -1.74 -3.03 -28.45
CA GLU A 219 -2.90 -3.39 -29.26
C GLU A 219 -3.32 -2.21 -30.14
N THR A 220 -3.80 -2.51 -31.35
CA THR A 220 -4.32 -1.53 -32.32
C THR A 220 -5.48 -2.19 -33.07
N GLY A 221 -6.61 -1.51 -33.28
CA GLY A 221 -7.76 -2.12 -33.96
C GLY A 221 -8.87 -1.14 -34.30
#